data_AF-A0A7L1E034-F1
#
_entry.id   AF-A0A7L1E034-F1
#
_cell.length_a   1.000
_cell.length_b   1.000
_cell.length_c   1.000
_cell.angle_alpha   90.00
_cell.angle_beta   90.00
_cell.angle_gamma   90.00
#
_symmetry.space_group_name_H-M   'P 1'
#
loop_
_entity.id
_entity.type
_entity.pdbx_description
1 polymer ?
#
loop_
_entity_poly.entity_id
_entity_poly.type
_entity_poly.pdbx_seq_one_letter_code
_entity_poly.pdbx_strand_id
1 'polypeptide(L)'
;MSFPVDILSNYSHEQLESSAEVCLFRLRWRNPMLPEFFSLPDHRKVPISITSVGLVPLYGEEDTHKVLALFPPWDSFTAVALYLADQWWSIDDIVRTSVPARQGLHQVKSVGERVVLYVLNRIIYRTQEMEKHETPFLCHGSKHYAKIMWKKGEAIGFYSVKPKGSVGGRPLLQKYKLPVLDTIFVRKKHREKDSGLIMLEDFVDSFSEERLGLRYPLVFSCVCSACKQYLEKYPEDKNLLWQVEGGGDWFQRKSMISIVQKEDLRIAAEASRENENLQAEDNFCQSEVSEASGPRTEVETQLSVGAESVTSFVDYPNVATVSIWTESSNLRRQSLRRNRREPELETSQRDEENALQVSKRR
;
A
#
# COMPACT_ATOMS: atom_id res chain seq x y z
N MET A 1 -26.61 -0.32 7.13
CA MET A 1 -26.50 -1.34 6.08
C MET A 1 -25.12 -1.97 6.19
N SER A 2 -25.01 -3.29 5.97
CA SER A 2 -23.72 -3.98 5.97
C SER A 2 -22.99 -3.77 4.66
N PHE A 3 -21.66 -3.69 4.69
CA PHE A 3 -20.81 -3.57 3.50
C PHE A 3 -20.13 -4.91 3.16
N PRO A 4 -19.53 -5.06 1.97
CA PRO A 4 -18.92 -6.32 1.53
C PRO A 4 -17.96 -6.92 2.54
N VAL A 5 -17.07 -6.11 3.10
CA VAL A 5 -16.09 -6.58 4.10
C VAL A 5 -16.73 -7.12 5.39
N ASP A 6 -17.95 -6.70 5.70
CA ASP A 6 -18.69 -7.15 6.89
C ASP A 6 -19.41 -8.47 6.60
N ILE A 7 -19.88 -8.67 5.36
CA ILE A 7 -20.60 -9.87 4.91
C ILE A 7 -19.62 -11.01 4.64
N LEU A 8 -18.47 -10.68 4.04
CA LEU A 8 -17.47 -11.63 3.56
C LEU A 8 -16.50 -12.12 4.65
N SER A 9 -16.77 -11.85 5.93
CA SER A 9 -15.91 -12.30 7.03
C SER A 9 -15.82 -13.83 7.11
N ASN A 10 -16.92 -14.52 6.75
CA ASN A 10 -17.06 -15.97 6.84
C ASN A 10 -17.18 -16.65 5.47
N TYR A 11 -16.90 -15.92 4.38
CA TYR A 11 -16.96 -16.46 3.02
C TYR A 11 -15.63 -17.13 2.64
N SER A 12 -15.73 -18.23 1.90
CA SER A 12 -14.59 -18.84 1.21
C SER A 12 -14.45 -18.32 -0.23
N HIS A 13 -13.30 -18.57 -0.85
CA HIS A 13 -13.08 -18.24 -2.25
C HIS A 13 -14.03 -19.00 -3.18
N GLU A 14 -14.25 -20.28 -2.90
CA GLU A 14 -15.10 -21.15 -3.70
C GLU A 14 -16.56 -20.67 -3.70
N GLN A 15 -17.03 -20.10 -2.59
CA GLN A 15 -18.37 -19.52 -2.51
C GLN A 15 -18.50 -18.27 -3.39
N LEU A 16 -17.48 -17.41 -3.43
CA LEU A 16 -17.48 -16.24 -4.32
C LEU A 16 -17.45 -16.64 -5.80
N GLU A 17 -16.65 -17.65 -6.14
CA GLU A 17 -16.56 -18.18 -7.50
C GLU A 17 -17.86 -18.83 -7.94
N SER A 18 -18.45 -19.68 -7.09
CA SER A 18 -19.74 -20.31 -7.36
C SER A 18 -20.84 -19.25 -7.59
N SER A 19 -20.87 -18.20 -6.77
CA SER A 19 -21.77 -17.06 -6.92
C SER A 19 -21.55 -16.33 -8.25
N ALA A 20 -20.29 -16.12 -8.65
CA ALA A 20 -19.94 -15.51 -9.94
C ALA A 20 -20.38 -16.37 -11.13
N GLU A 21 -20.19 -17.69 -11.08
CA GLU A 21 -20.63 -18.62 -12.13
C GLU A 21 -22.15 -18.63 -12.29
N VAL A 22 -22.89 -18.65 -11.18
CA VAL A 22 -24.36 -18.56 -11.20
C VAL A 22 -24.80 -17.23 -11.82
N CYS A 23 -24.13 -16.12 -11.50
CA CYS A 23 -24.43 -14.82 -12.09
C CYS A 23 -24.17 -14.82 -13.61
N LEU A 24 -23.02 -15.32 -14.07
CA LEU A 24 -22.70 -15.46 -15.49
C LEU A 24 -23.71 -16.33 -16.23
N PHE A 25 -24.13 -17.45 -15.63
CA PHE A 25 -25.15 -18.31 -16.19
C PHE A 25 -26.47 -17.56 -16.35
N ARG A 26 -26.92 -16.82 -15.32
CA ARG A 26 -28.13 -15.99 -15.40
C ARG A 26 -28.04 -14.93 -16.50
N LEU A 27 -26.88 -14.29 -16.66
CA LEU A 27 -26.66 -13.28 -17.70
C LEU A 27 -26.72 -13.84 -19.13
N ARG A 28 -26.33 -15.09 -19.35
CA ARG A 28 -26.42 -15.76 -20.66
C ARG A 28 -27.85 -16.02 -21.12
N TRP A 29 -28.74 -16.33 -20.17
CA TRP A 29 -30.15 -16.63 -20.45
C TRP A 29 -31.07 -15.43 -20.25
N ARG A 30 -30.50 -14.25 -20.04
CA ARG A 30 -31.25 -13.03 -19.77
C ARG A 30 -31.98 -12.55 -21.03
N ASN A 31 -33.23 -12.11 -20.85
CA ASN A 31 -34.00 -11.50 -21.93
C ASN A 31 -33.36 -10.14 -22.35
N PRO A 32 -32.94 -9.98 -23.62
CA PRO A 32 -32.36 -8.72 -24.12
C PRO A 32 -33.29 -7.51 -24.02
N MET A 33 -34.62 -7.74 -23.91
CA MET A 33 -35.63 -6.68 -23.84
C MET A 33 -35.77 -6.04 -22.45
N LEU A 34 -35.14 -6.61 -21.41
CA LEU A 34 -35.16 -6.09 -20.03
C LEU A 34 -33.73 -5.91 -19.49
N PRO A 35 -33.00 -4.88 -19.98
CA PRO A 35 -31.65 -4.60 -19.50
C PRO A 35 -31.67 -4.12 -18.06
N GLU A 36 -30.79 -4.67 -17.24
CA GLU A 36 -30.49 -4.14 -15.90
C GLU A 36 -29.24 -3.28 -15.97
N PHE A 37 -29.23 -2.29 -15.10
CA PHE A 37 -28.18 -1.30 -15.05
C PHE A 37 -27.67 -1.19 -13.63
N PHE A 38 -26.36 -1.16 -13.50
CA PHE A 38 -25.70 -0.71 -12.31
C PHE A 38 -25.62 0.81 -12.32
N SER A 39 -26.11 1.46 -11.26
CA SER A 39 -26.07 2.91 -11.14
C SER A 39 -24.82 3.33 -10.37
N LEU A 40 -23.99 4.15 -10.99
CA LEU A 40 -22.81 4.72 -10.36
C LEU A 40 -23.18 5.93 -9.48
N PRO A 41 -22.31 6.34 -8.54
CA PRO A 41 -22.55 7.49 -7.67
C PRO A 41 -22.79 8.81 -8.42
N ASP A 42 -22.28 8.93 -9.65
CA ASP A 42 -22.46 10.08 -10.54
C ASP A 42 -23.70 9.97 -11.45
N HIS A 43 -24.62 9.07 -11.11
CA HIS A 43 -25.86 8.77 -11.83
C HIS A 43 -25.69 8.17 -13.22
N ARG A 44 -24.45 7.87 -13.66
CA ARG A 44 -24.24 7.10 -14.89
C ARG A 44 -24.70 5.66 -14.70
N LYS A 45 -25.28 5.09 -15.75
CA LYS A 45 -25.79 3.71 -15.76
C LYS A 45 -24.91 2.84 -16.62
N VAL A 46 -24.45 1.74 -16.04
CA VAL A 46 -23.65 0.72 -16.73
C VAL A 46 -24.53 -0.50 -16.97
N PRO A 47 -24.75 -0.93 -18.23
CA PRO A 47 -25.55 -2.11 -18.50
C PRO A 47 -24.86 -3.35 -17.93
N ILE A 48 -25.63 -4.22 -17.27
CA ILE A 48 -25.15 -5.51 -16.76
C ILE A 48 -25.50 -6.58 -17.81
N SER A 49 -24.51 -6.95 -18.61
CA SER A 49 -24.62 -7.91 -19.71
C SER A 49 -23.40 -8.84 -19.71
N ILE A 50 -23.49 -9.93 -20.46
CA ILE A 50 -22.36 -10.85 -20.64
C ILE A 50 -21.13 -10.17 -21.27
N THR A 51 -21.34 -9.07 -22.00
CA THR A 51 -20.28 -8.31 -22.65
C THR A 51 -19.67 -7.22 -21.76
N SER A 52 -20.36 -6.82 -20.68
CA SER A 52 -19.84 -5.81 -19.75
C SER A 52 -19.20 -6.41 -18.51
N VAL A 53 -19.28 -7.72 -18.31
CA VAL A 53 -18.70 -8.41 -17.15
C VAL A 53 -17.49 -9.25 -17.52
N GLY A 54 -16.53 -9.37 -16.60
CA GLY A 54 -15.33 -10.19 -16.79
C GLY A 54 -14.79 -10.74 -15.48
N LEU A 55 -14.19 -11.93 -15.53
CA LEU A 55 -13.51 -12.52 -14.38
C LEU A 55 -12.14 -11.88 -14.21
N VAL A 56 -11.84 -11.40 -13.01
CA VAL A 56 -10.54 -10.80 -12.65
C VAL A 56 -9.87 -11.59 -11.52
N PRO A 57 -8.55 -11.86 -11.60
CA PRO A 57 -7.85 -12.55 -10.53
C PRO A 57 -7.70 -11.64 -9.31
N LEU A 58 -8.08 -12.13 -8.14
CA LEU A 58 -7.98 -11.39 -6.88
C LEU A 58 -6.52 -11.22 -6.42
N TYR A 59 -5.65 -12.15 -6.80
CA TYR A 59 -4.28 -12.28 -6.28
C TYR A 59 -3.19 -12.06 -7.33
N GLY A 60 -3.53 -11.42 -8.45
CA GLY A 60 -2.56 -11.08 -9.50
C GLY A 60 -2.10 -12.29 -10.29
N GLU A 61 -0.88 -12.74 -10.05
CA GLU A 61 -0.26 -13.89 -10.73
C GLU A 61 -0.87 -15.23 -10.30
N GLU A 62 -1.51 -15.27 -9.12
CA GLU A 62 -2.33 -16.40 -8.70
C GLU A 62 -3.69 -16.30 -9.42
N ASP A 63 -3.88 -17.09 -10.47
CA ASP A 63 -5.12 -17.17 -11.24
C ASP A 63 -6.15 -18.12 -10.60
N THR A 64 -5.84 -18.68 -9.44
CA THR A 64 -6.68 -19.67 -8.75
C THR A 64 -7.98 -19.09 -8.23
N HIS A 65 -8.00 -17.80 -7.88
CA HIS A 65 -9.15 -17.17 -7.25
C HIS A 65 -9.61 -15.94 -8.04
N LYS A 66 -10.80 -16.04 -8.65
CA LYS A 66 -11.37 -15.00 -9.51
C LYS A 66 -12.66 -14.43 -8.93
N VAL A 67 -12.89 -13.15 -9.19
CA VAL A 67 -14.15 -12.48 -8.88
C VAL A 67 -14.72 -11.85 -10.15
N LEU A 68 -16.03 -11.75 -10.23
CA LEU A 68 -16.69 -11.12 -11.38
C LEU A 68 -16.67 -9.60 -11.20
N ALA A 69 -16.16 -8.91 -12.22
CA ALA A 69 -16.09 -7.46 -12.29
C ALA A 69 -16.99 -6.92 -13.39
N LEU A 70 -17.53 -5.72 -13.18
CA LEU A 70 -18.30 -4.97 -14.16
C LEU A 70 -17.44 -3.86 -14.77
N PHE A 71 -17.45 -3.75 -16.08
CA PHE A 71 -16.71 -2.79 -16.87
C PHE A 71 -17.69 -1.89 -17.64
N PRO A 72 -17.52 -0.56 -17.57
CA PRO A 72 -18.34 0.36 -18.33
C PRO A 72 -18.02 0.30 -19.84
N PRO A 73 -18.99 0.60 -20.73
CA PRO A 73 -18.75 0.59 -22.18
C PRO A 73 -17.66 1.56 -22.67
N TRP A 74 -17.38 2.62 -21.91
CA TRP A 74 -16.37 3.63 -22.23
C TRP A 74 -14.98 3.32 -21.66
N ASP A 75 -14.84 2.32 -20.78
CA ASP A 75 -13.56 1.89 -20.22
C ASP A 75 -13.59 0.38 -19.93
N SER A 76 -13.02 -0.41 -20.84
CA SER A 76 -12.94 -1.86 -20.72
C SER A 76 -11.82 -2.36 -19.80
N PHE A 77 -10.99 -1.46 -19.25
CA PHE A 77 -9.82 -1.83 -18.45
C PHE A 77 -10.04 -1.61 -16.95
N THR A 78 -10.93 -0.69 -16.58
CA THR A 78 -11.21 -0.36 -15.18
C THR A 78 -12.56 -0.93 -14.74
N ALA A 79 -12.50 -1.82 -13.75
CA ALA A 79 -13.71 -2.30 -13.09
C ALA A 79 -14.36 -1.19 -12.26
N VAL A 80 -15.68 -1.03 -12.38
CA VAL A 80 -16.49 -0.05 -11.62
C VAL A 80 -17.35 -0.68 -10.53
N ALA A 81 -17.51 -2.01 -10.56
CA ALA A 81 -18.17 -2.77 -9.51
C ALA A 81 -17.64 -4.21 -9.49
N LEU A 82 -17.75 -4.87 -8.34
CA LEU A 82 -17.49 -6.30 -8.18
C LEU A 82 -18.78 -7.01 -7.75
N TYR A 83 -18.99 -8.22 -8.25
CA TYR A 83 -20.07 -9.09 -7.80
C TYR A 83 -19.60 -9.92 -6.60
N LEU A 84 -20.15 -9.64 -5.43
CA LEU A 84 -19.74 -10.23 -4.15
C LEU A 84 -20.98 -10.60 -3.34
N ALA A 85 -21.02 -11.83 -2.81
CA ALA A 85 -22.15 -12.34 -2.03
C ALA A 85 -23.51 -12.09 -2.72
N ASP A 86 -23.63 -12.58 -3.96
CA ASP A 86 -24.85 -12.49 -4.78
C ASP A 86 -25.33 -11.07 -5.13
N GLN A 87 -24.48 -10.04 -4.99
CA GLN A 87 -24.84 -8.64 -5.24
C GLN A 87 -23.72 -7.86 -5.93
N TRP A 88 -24.09 -6.85 -6.71
CA TRP A 88 -23.15 -5.89 -7.29
C TRP A 88 -22.80 -4.78 -6.31
N TRP A 89 -21.51 -4.58 -6.06
CA TRP A 89 -21.01 -3.56 -5.14
C TRP A 89 -20.12 -2.57 -5.85
N SER A 90 -20.37 -1.28 -5.60
CA SER A 90 -19.51 -0.21 -6.09
C SER A 90 -18.13 -0.28 -5.44
N ILE A 91 -17.12 0.23 -6.13
CA ILE A 91 -15.75 0.36 -5.58
C ILE A 91 -15.76 1.15 -4.26
N ASP A 92 -16.59 2.18 -4.16
CA ASP A 92 -16.71 3.01 -2.96
C ASP A 92 -17.35 2.29 -1.78
N ASP A 93 -18.32 1.39 -2.03
CA ASP A 93 -18.95 0.60 -0.97
C ASP A 93 -18.05 -0.54 -0.51
N ILE A 94 -17.25 -1.13 -1.40
CA ILE A 94 -16.33 -2.20 -1.06
C ILE A 94 -15.31 -1.74 -0.01
N VAL A 95 -14.82 -0.50 -0.12
CA VAL A 95 -13.85 0.06 0.83
C VAL A 95 -14.48 0.61 2.11
N ARG A 96 -15.79 0.41 2.33
CA ARG A 96 -16.50 0.85 3.54
C ARG A 96 -16.82 -0.32 4.46
N THR A 97 -17.08 0.01 5.72
CA THR A 97 -17.52 -0.93 6.75
C THR A 97 -18.60 -0.27 7.58
N SER A 98 -19.55 -1.07 8.04
CA SER A 98 -20.64 -0.64 8.91
C SER A 98 -20.23 -0.66 10.39
N VAL A 99 -19.08 -1.23 10.71
CA VAL A 99 -18.57 -1.42 12.07
C VAL A 99 -17.78 -0.18 12.51
N PRO A 100 -18.33 0.71 13.37
CA PRO A 100 -17.65 1.95 13.74
C PRO A 100 -16.35 1.70 14.52
N ALA A 101 -16.30 0.59 15.27
CA ALA A 101 -15.14 0.14 16.04
C ALA A 101 -13.93 -0.26 15.17
N ARG A 102 -14.12 -0.50 13.87
CA ARG A 102 -13.03 -0.82 12.94
C ARG A 102 -12.28 0.46 12.57
N GLN A 103 -11.32 0.84 13.43
CA GLN A 103 -10.42 1.98 13.26
C GLN A 103 -8.96 1.55 13.38
N GLY A 104 -8.05 2.29 12.75
CA GLY A 104 -6.61 2.03 12.79
C GLY A 104 -6.17 0.90 11.86
N LEU A 105 -5.01 0.31 12.16
CA LEU A 105 -4.41 -0.74 11.33
C LEU A 105 -4.91 -2.12 11.73
N HIS A 106 -5.48 -2.83 10.76
CA HIS A 106 -5.99 -4.20 10.92
C HIS A 106 -5.29 -5.13 9.96
N GLN A 107 -4.78 -6.26 10.47
CA GLN A 107 -4.18 -7.30 9.65
C GLN A 107 -5.23 -7.99 8.80
N VAL A 108 -4.92 -8.16 7.51
CA VAL A 108 -5.79 -8.84 6.55
C VAL A 108 -5.82 -10.34 6.86
N LYS A 109 -7.01 -10.86 7.19
CA LYS A 109 -7.25 -12.27 7.55
C LYS A 109 -8.39 -12.90 6.75
N SER A 110 -9.39 -12.12 6.35
CA SER A 110 -10.59 -12.59 5.65
C SER A 110 -10.54 -12.36 4.14
N VAL A 111 -11.40 -13.07 3.40
CA VAL A 111 -11.59 -12.87 1.96
C VAL A 111 -12.12 -11.45 1.70
N GLY A 112 -13.03 -10.94 2.52
CA GLY A 112 -13.52 -9.57 2.44
C GLY A 112 -12.40 -8.53 2.51
N GLU A 113 -11.48 -8.66 3.47
CA GLU A 113 -10.33 -7.74 3.57
C GLU A 113 -9.36 -7.90 2.40
N ARG A 114 -9.21 -9.10 1.83
CA ARG A 114 -8.44 -9.32 0.59
C ARG A 114 -9.07 -8.59 -0.60
N VAL A 115 -10.40 -8.57 -0.69
CA VAL A 115 -11.13 -7.80 -1.71
C VAL A 115 -10.92 -6.29 -1.51
N VAL A 116 -11.00 -5.78 -0.27
CA VAL A 116 -10.67 -4.37 0.02
C VAL A 116 -9.25 -4.01 -0.42
N LEU A 117 -8.28 -4.87 -0.08
CA LEU A 117 -6.89 -4.69 -0.45
C LEU A 117 -6.70 -4.68 -1.97
N TYR A 118 -7.37 -5.59 -2.69
CA TYR A 118 -7.38 -5.61 -4.15
C TYR A 118 -7.95 -4.32 -4.74
N VAL A 119 -9.08 -3.84 -4.23
CA VAL A 119 -9.71 -2.60 -4.73
C VAL A 119 -8.82 -1.38 -4.47
N LEU A 120 -8.22 -1.27 -3.28
CA LEU A 120 -7.29 -0.17 -2.97
C LEU A 120 -6.07 -0.15 -3.89
N ASN A 121 -5.45 -1.31 -4.11
CA ASN A 121 -4.23 -1.42 -4.92
C ASN A 121 -4.53 -1.40 -6.43
N ARG A 122 -5.38 -2.30 -6.92
CA ARG A 122 -5.54 -2.56 -8.36
C ARG A 122 -6.43 -1.55 -9.05
N ILE A 123 -7.41 -0.98 -8.34
CA ILE A 123 -8.42 -0.08 -8.90
C ILE A 123 -8.11 1.34 -8.45
N ILE A 124 -8.32 1.68 -7.18
CA ILE A 124 -8.24 3.07 -6.67
C ILE A 124 -6.86 3.66 -6.91
N TYR A 125 -5.79 3.00 -6.45
CA TYR A 125 -4.43 3.49 -6.65
C TYR A 125 -4.12 3.66 -8.15
N ARG A 126 -4.24 2.59 -8.96
CA ARG A 126 -3.80 2.62 -10.37
C ARG A 126 -4.58 3.58 -11.26
N THR A 127 -5.87 3.80 -11.01
CA THR A 127 -6.71 4.59 -11.93
C THR A 127 -6.98 6.00 -11.42
N GLN A 128 -6.94 6.23 -10.11
CA GLN A 128 -7.31 7.53 -9.52
C GLN A 128 -6.13 8.27 -8.91
N GLU A 129 -5.12 7.56 -8.38
CA GLU A 129 -4.15 8.18 -7.48
C GLU A 129 -2.67 7.93 -7.80
N MET A 130 -2.34 7.09 -8.77
CA MET A 130 -0.99 6.78 -9.23
C MET A 130 -0.39 7.96 -10.00
N GLU A 131 0.88 8.27 -9.76
CA GLU A 131 1.57 9.34 -10.47
C GLU A 131 2.00 8.88 -11.89
N LYS A 132 2.14 9.81 -12.84
CA LYS A 132 2.41 9.49 -14.27
C LYS A 132 3.69 8.69 -14.53
N HIS A 133 4.69 8.84 -13.65
CA HIS A 133 6.01 8.21 -13.80
C HIS A 133 6.27 7.13 -12.75
N GLU A 134 5.20 6.66 -12.10
CA GLU A 134 5.26 5.68 -11.04
C GLU A 134 4.98 4.28 -11.57
N THR A 135 5.81 3.32 -11.16
CA THR A 135 5.57 1.91 -11.48
C THR A 135 4.43 1.39 -10.60
N PRO A 136 3.40 0.75 -11.17
CA PRO A 136 2.29 0.24 -10.38
C PRO A 136 2.75 -0.85 -9.40
N PHE A 137 2.21 -0.82 -8.18
CA PHE A 137 2.38 -1.91 -7.22
C PHE A 137 1.87 -3.23 -7.80
N LEU A 138 2.61 -4.30 -7.59
CA LEU A 138 2.12 -5.65 -7.88
C LEU A 138 0.93 -6.00 -6.97
N CYS A 139 0.06 -6.88 -7.46
CA CYS A 139 -1.01 -7.43 -6.62
C CYS A 139 -0.42 -8.27 -5.48
N HIS A 140 -1.15 -8.34 -4.38
CA HIS A 140 -0.76 -9.17 -3.25
C HIS A 140 -1.26 -10.59 -3.45
N GLY A 141 -0.40 -11.59 -3.26
CA GLY A 141 -0.80 -12.99 -3.20
C GLY A 141 -1.66 -13.31 -1.99
N SER A 142 -2.34 -14.45 -2.04
CA SER A 142 -3.32 -14.90 -1.02
C SER A 142 -2.75 -14.97 0.41
N LYS A 143 -1.45 -15.23 0.53
CA LYS A 143 -0.73 -15.39 1.81
C LYS A 143 0.18 -14.21 2.18
N HIS A 144 0.23 -13.16 1.37
CA HIS A 144 1.07 -12.01 1.67
C HIS A 144 0.61 -11.28 2.93
N TYR A 145 1.56 -10.89 3.78
CA TYR A 145 1.28 -10.08 4.95
C TYR A 145 0.87 -8.66 4.51
N ALA A 146 -0.28 -8.20 4.97
CA ALA A 146 -0.75 -6.84 4.75
C ALA A 146 -1.62 -6.38 5.92
N LYS A 147 -1.66 -5.07 6.14
CA LYS A 147 -2.64 -4.41 7.01
C LYS A 147 -3.36 -3.31 6.26
N ILE A 148 -4.63 -3.12 6.57
CA ILE A 148 -5.48 -2.04 6.04
C ILE A 148 -5.66 -1.00 7.15
N MET A 149 -5.51 0.27 6.78
CA MET A 149 -5.80 1.41 7.66
C MET A 149 -7.25 1.82 7.49
N TRP A 150 -8.00 1.79 8.57
CA TRP A 150 -9.41 2.21 8.63
C TRP A 150 -9.55 3.54 9.38
N LYS A 151 -10.30 4.48 8.79
CA LYS A 151 -10.65 5.75 9.42
C LYS A 151 -12.11 6.07 9.14
N LYS A 152 -12.89 6.28 10.20
CA LYS A 152 -14.32 6.64 10.14
C LYS A 152 -15.18 5.69 9.27
N GLY A 153 -14.88 4.39 9.28
CA GLY A 153 -15.65 3.39 8.53
C GLY A 153 -15.23 3.24 7.06
N GLU A 154 -14.12 3.85 6.66
CA GLU A 154 -13.56 3.76 5.32
C GLU A 154 -12.12 3.22 5.39
N ALA A 155 -11.75 2.34 4.46
CA ALA A 155 -10.38 1.92 4.24
C ALA A 155 -9.63 3.02 3.48
N ILE A 156 -8.68 3.65 4.16
CA ILE A 156 -7.98 4.84 3.67
C ILE A 156 -6.58 4.54 3.12
N GLY A 157 -6.11 3.31 3.27
CA GLY A 157 -4.80 2.89 2.83
C GLY A 157 -4.44 1.49 3.30
N PHE A 158 -3.27 1.03 2.90
CA PHE A 158 -2.74 -0.25 3.31
C PHE A 158 -1.22 -0.22 3.30
N TYR A 159 -0.62 -1.21 3.95
CA TYR A 159 0.77 -1.57 3.71
C TYR A 159 0.92 -3.07 3.63
N SER A 160 1.92 -3.54 2.88
CA SER A 160 2.28 -4.96 2.78
C SER A 160 3.73 -5.20 3.15
N VAL A 161 4.03 -6.40 3.63
CA VAL A 161 5.37 -6.79 4.07
C VAL A 161 5.77 -8.09 3.38
N LYS A 162 7.05 -8.19 3.02
CA LYS A 162 7.72 -9.45 2.73
C LYS A 162 8.46 -9.90 4.00
N PRO A 163 7.95 -10.92 4.73
CA PRO A 163 8.60 -11.39 5.93
C PRO A 163 9.99 -11.96 5.64
N LYS A 164 10.85 -11.93 6.65
CA LYS A 164 12.14 -12.63 6.58
C LYS A 164 11.91 -14.11 6.25
N GLY A 165 12.69 -14.65 5.31
CA GLY A 165 12.62 -16.05 4.89
C GLY A 165 11.59 -16.33 3.79
N SER A 166 10.66 -15.41 3.49
CA SER A 166 9.76 -15.59 2.35
C SER A 166 10.56 -15.52 1.03
N VAL A 167 10.15 -16.29 0.03
CA VAL A 167 10.81 -16.29 -1.29
C VAL A 167 10.46 -15.00 -2.02
N GLY A 168 11.46 -14.31 -2.59
CA GLY A 168 11.28 -13.17 -3.47
C GLY A 168 10.57 -13.55 -4.77
N GLY A 169 9.95 -12.56 -5.44
CA GLY A 169 9.42 -12.75 -6.78
C GLY A 169 10.55 -13.09 -7.77
N ARG A 170 10.22 -13.85 -8.83
CA ARG A 170 11.16 -14.28 -9.88
C ARG A 170 11.90 -13.06 -10.49
N PRO A 171 13.17 -13.21 -10.96
CA PRO A 171 13.85 -14.46 -11.33
C PRO A 171 14.82 -15.01 -10.28
N LEU A 172 14.99 -14.36 -9.14
CA LEU A 172 15.89 -14.83 -8.09
C LEU A 172 15.03 -15.41 -6.97
N LEU A 173 15.03 -16.74 -6.80
CA LEU A 173 14.45 -17.46 -5.64
C LEU A 173 15.13 -17.09 -4.29
N GLN A 174 15.68 -15.89 -4.20
CA GLN A 174 16.34 -15.37 -3.04
C GLN A 174 15.31 -15.10 -1.95
N LYS A 175 15.54 -15.71 -0.78
CA LYS A 175 14.74 -15.45 0.42
C LYS A 175 15.13 -14.12 1.04
N TYR A 176 14.14 -13.37 1.52
CA TYR A 176 14.40 -12.12 2.24
C TYR A 176 15.23 -12.38 3.50
N LYS A 177 16.28 -11.57 3.71
CA LYS A 177 17.16 -11.70 4.89
C LYS A 177 16.66 -10.93 6.11
N LEU A 178 15.69 -10.04 5.91
CA LEU A 178 15.03 -9.20 6.91
C LEU A 178 13.58 -8.93 6.49
N PRO A 179 12.68 -8.53 7.41
CA PRO A 179 11.36 -8.05 7.05
C PRO A 179 11.47 -6.79 6.17
N VAL A 180 10.75 -6.76 5.05
CA VAL A 180 10.75 -5.61 4.12
C VAL A 180 9.34 -5.06 3.97
N LEU A 181 9.13 -3.79 4.30
CA LEU A 181 7.95 -3.04 3.90
C LEU A 181 7.95 -2.91 2.38
N ASP A 182 7.02 -3.61 1.74
CA ASP A 182 7.02 -3.86 0.30
C ASP A 182 6.22 -2.82 -0.46
N THR A 183 5.03 -2.51 0.07
CA THR A 183 4.16 -1.47 -0.48
C THR A 183 3.50 -0.72 0.67
N ILE A 184 3.22 0.55 0.44
CA ILE A 184 2.48 1.39 1.37
C ILE A 184 1.76 2.43 0.54
N PHE A 185 0.46 2.52 0.78
CA PHE A 185 -0.43 3.37 0.03
C PHE A 185 -1.39 4.04 1.01
N VAL A 186 -1.49 5.37 0.90
CA VAL A 186 -2.47 6.18 1.61
C VAL A 186 -3.20 7.03 0.58
N ARG A 187 -4.53 6.98 0.62
CA ARG A 187 -5.37 7.75 -0.30
C ARG A 187 -5.07 9.23 -0.19
N LYS A 188 -4.97 9.94 -1.32
CA LYS A 188 -4.60 11.36 -1.44
C LYS A 188 -5.42 12.25 -0.48
N LYS A 189 -6.74 12.04 -0.42
CA LYS A 189 -7.66 12.76 0.50
C LYS A 189 -7.39 12.52 2.00
N HIS A 190 -6.60 11.51 2.35
CA HIS A 190 -6.26 11.10 3.71
C HIS A 190 -4.75 11.13 4.00
N ARG A 191 -3.93 11.70 3.09
CA ARG A 191 -2.49 11.96 3.32
C ARG A 191 -2.24 13.10 4.32
N GLU A 192 -3.17 13.30 5.27
CA GLU A 192 -2.91 14.08 6.49
C GLU A 192 -1.56 13.63 7.10
N LYS A 193 -0.81 14.56 7.69
CA LYS A 193 0.64 14.46 7.93
C LYS A 193 1.12 13.15 8.56
N ASP A 194 0.29 12.45 9.33
CA ASP A 194 0.72 11.35 10.18
C ASP A 194 0.33 9.95 9.67
N SER A 195 -0.51 9.82 8.64
CA SER A 195 -1.00 8.49 8.19
C SER A 195 0.15 7.55 7.80
N GLY A 196 1.12 8.07 7.06
CA GLY A 196 2.32 7.31 6.67
C GLY A 196 3.23 7.00 7.86
N LEU A 197 3.35 7.92 8.81
CA LEU A 197 4.12 7.72 10.05
C LEU A 197 3.50 6.62 10.91
N ILE A 198 2.17 6.61 11.09
CA ILE A 198 1.47 5.58 11.87
C ILE A 198 1.69 4.19 11.25
N MET A 199 1.62 4.08 9.92
CA MET A 199 1.91 2.82 9.22
C MET A 199 3.36 2.37 9.42
N LEU A 200 4.31 3.31 9.38
CA LEU A 200 5.73 3.00 9.59
C LEU A 200 6.01 2.59 11.04
N GLU A 201 5.43 3.28 12.02
CA GLU A 201 5.54 2.93 13.45
C GLU A 201 4.98 1.54 13.73
N ASP A 202 3.79 1.24 13.22
CA ASP A 202 3.18 -0.08 13.38
C ASP A 202 3.97 -1.18 12.68
N PHE A 203 4.56 -0.91 11.51
CA PHE A 203 5.50 -1.83 10.87
C PHE A 203 6.72 -2.08 11.77
N VAL A 204 7.37 -1.03 12.28
CA VAL A 204 8.54 -1.17 13.15
C VAL A 204 8.21 -1.93 14.43
N ASP A 205 7.08 -1.62 15.06
CA ASP A 205 6.66 -2.25 16.32
C ASP A 205 6.22 -3.71 16.12
N SER A 206 5.83 -4.10 14.90
CA SER A 206 5.45 -5.46 14.53
C SER A 206 6.64 -6.42 14.43
N PHE A 207 7.88 -5.93 14.36
CA PHE A 207 9.08 -6.75 14.12
C PHE A 207 10.18 -6.52 15.18
N SER A 208 10.76 -7.60 15.68
CA SER A 208 11.80 -7.57 16.71
C SER A 208 13.22 -7.50 16.12
N GLU A 209 13.38 -7.63 14.80
CA GLU A 209 14.66 -7.64 14.13
C GLU A 209 15.40 -6.31 14.26
N GLU A 210 16.73 -6.37 14.48
CA GLU A 210 17.59 -5.19 14.60
C GLU A 210 17.59 -4.29 13.36
N ARG A 211 17.26 -4.85 12.19
CA ARG A 211 17.25 -4.15 10.90
C ARG A 211 15.96 -4.47 10.18
N LEU A 212 15.32 -3.43 9.67
CA LEU A 212 14.08 -3.50 8.90
C LEU A 212 14.29 -2.86 7.53
N GLY A 213 13.71 -3.49 6.52
CA GLY A 213 13.84 -3.08 5.13
C GLY A 213 12.66 -2.25 4.66
N LEU A 214 12.93 -1.28 3.80
CA LEU A 214 11.96 -0.54 3.01
C LEU A 214 12.30 -0.77 1.53
N ARG A 215 11.35 -1.27 0.74
CA ARG A 215 11.58 -1.67 -0.66
C ARG A 215 12.11 -0.51 -1.52
N TYR A 216 13.16 -0.78 -2.31
CA TYR A 216 13.56 0.06 -3.44
C TYR A 216 12.74 -0.28 -4.72
N PRO A 217 12.43 0.70 -5.58
CA PRO A 217 12.65 2.13 -5.39
C PRO A 217 11.68 2.71 -4.35
N LEU A 218 12.18 3.64 -3.53
CA LEU A 218 11.31 4.47 -2.70
C LEU A 218 10.68 5.52 -3.63
N VAL A 219 9.75 5.11 -4.48
CA VAL A 219 9.06 6.01 -5.42
C VAL A 219 8.12 6.98 -4.69
N PHE A 220 7.92 6.77 -3.39
CA PHE A 220 6.82 7.36 -2.66
C PHE A 220 7.30 8.51 -1.77
N SER A 221 6.95 9.73 -2.15
CA SER A 221 7.07 10.93 -1.29
C SER A 221 6.49 10.69 0.11
N CYS A 222 5.41 9.90 0.20
CA CYS A 222 4.80 9.50 1.46
C CYS A 222 5.73 8.68 2.37
N VAL A 223 6.54 7.77 1.81
CA VAL A 223 7.44 6.91 2.59
C VAL A 223 8.66 7.67 3.06
N CYS A 224 9.26 8.45 2.16
CA CYS A 224 10.39 9.30 2.52
C CYS A 224 9.99 10.33 3.60
N SER A 225 8.81 10.96 3.45
CA SER A 225 8.28 11.88 4.46
C SER A 225 8.02 11.17 5.80
N ALA A 226 7.39 9.98 5.78
CA ALA A 226 7.17 9.19 6.99
C ALA A 226 8.49 8.77 7.66
N CYS A 227 9.52 8.39 6.88
CA CYS A 227 10.84 8.05 7.39
C CYS A 227 11.53 9.24 8.05
N LYS A 228 11.43 10.43 7.43
CA LYS A 228 11.96 11.66 8.01
C LYS A 228 11.32 11.97 9.37
N GLN A 229 9.99 12.01 9.43
CA GLN A 229 9.24 12.23 10.67
C GLN A 229 9.57 11.17 11.73
N TYR A 230 9.71 9.91 11.32
CA TYR A 230 10.05 8.81 12.21
C TYR A 230 11.45 8.98 12.82
N LEU A 231 12.44 9.32 12.01
CA LEU A 231 13.83 9.50 12.47
C LEU A 231 13.98 10.74 13.37
N GLU A 232 13.20 11.79 13.12
CA GLU A 232 13.10 12.97 14.01
C GLU A 232 12.47 12.59 15.36
N LYS A 233 11.42 11.75 15.35
CA LYS A 233 10.73 11.29 16.56
C LYS A 233 11.51 10.25 17.37
N TYR A 234 12.33 9.42 16.70
CA TYR A 234 13.10 8.33 17.30
C TYR A 234 14.57 8.37 16.88
N PRO A 235 15.38 9.31 17.40
CA PRO A 235 16.80 9.44 17.06
C PRO A 235 17.66 8.24 17.50
N GLU A 236 17.13 7.33 18.33
CA GLU A 236 17.81 6.09 18.72
C GLU A 236 17.72 5.00 17.65
N ASP A 237 16.74 5.08 16.75
CA ASP A 237 16.50 4.07 15.71
C ASP A 237 17.32 4.33 14.43
N LYS A 238 18.45 5.05 14.57
CA LYS A 238 19.25 5.50 13.41
C LYS A 238 19.74 4.36 12.51
N ASN A 239 20.01 3.21 13.10
CA ASN A 239 20.53 2.03 12.40
C ASN A 239 19.45 0.98 12.11
N LEU A 240 18.17 1.30 12.33
CA LEU A 240 17.07 0.36 12.23
C LEU A 240 16.54 0.24 10.79
N LEU A 241 16.33 1.37 10.10
CA LEU A 241 15.66 1.41 8.80
C LEU A 241 16.67 1.44 7.64
N TRP A 242 16.47 0.53 6.68
CA TRP A 242 17.33 0.37 5.51
C TRP A 242 16.49 0.32 4.25
N GLN A 243 16.85 1.08 3.22
CA GLN A 243 16.35 0.81 1.88
C GLN A 243 16.95 -0.51 1.38
N VAL A 244 16.12 -1.37 0.80
CA VAL A 244 16.46 -2.72 0.40
C VAL A 244 16.15 -2.94 -1.08
N GLU A 245 17.18 -3.29 -1.84
CA GLU A 245 17.08 -3.87 -3.17
C GLU A 245 17.05 -5.41 -3.08
N GLY A 246 16.35 -6.09 -3.99
CA GLY A 246 16.32 -7.56 -4.04
C GLY A 246 15.87 -8.25 -2.74
N GLY A 247 16.64 -9.24 -2.27
CA GLY A 247 16.39 -10.00 -1.04
C GLY A 247 16.92 -9.36 0.25
N GLY A 248 17.63 -8.24 0.13
CA GLY A 248 18.16 -7.48 1.27
C GLY A 248 19.40 -8.09 1.91
N ASP A 249 20.34 -8.56 1.12
CA ASP A 249 21.70 -8.82 1.61
C ASP A 249 22.41 -7.53 2.05
N TRP A 250 23.51 -7.64 2.78
CA TRP A 250 24.21 -6.48 3.35
C TRP A 250 24.65 -5.44 2.31
N PHE A 251 25.04 -5.88 1.10
CA PHE A 251 25.44 -5.02 -0.01
C PHE A 251 24.25 -4.44 -0.78
N GLN A 252 23.03 -4.92 -0.54
CA GLN A 252 21.78 -4.44 -1.15
C GLN A 252 21.06 -3.43 -0.25
N ARG A 253 21.71 -2.98 0.83
CA ARG A 253 21.13 -2.10 1.85
C ARG A 253 21.76 -0.71 1.78
N LYS A 254 20.92 0.31 1.83
CA LYS A 254 21.33 1.71 2.00
C LYS A 254 20.67 2.28 3.24
N SER A 255 21.42 2.97 4.09
CA SER A 255 20.86 3.55 5.32
C SER A 255 19.79 4.58 4.98
N MET A 256 18.63 4.48 5.66
CA MET A 256 17.53 5.42 5.43
C MET A 256 17.90 6.86 5.79
N ILE A 257 18.72 7.05 6.82
CA ILE A 257 19.21 8.39 7.20
C ILE A 257 19.98 9.03 6.06
N SER A 258 20.91 8.29 5.47
CA SER A 258 21.75 8.81 4.39
C SER A 258 20.90 9.18 3.17
N ILE A 259 19.82 8.44 2.92
CA ILE A 259 18.86 8.74 1.85
C ILE A 259 18.08 10.02 2.16
N VAL A 260 17.51 10.14 3.37
CA VAL A 260 16.74 11.32 3.79
C VAL A 260 17.60 12.59 3.77
N GLN A 261 18.83 12.52 4.28
CA GLN A 261 19.77 13.64 4.26
C GLN A 261 20.13 14.08 2.84
N LYS A 262 20.35 13.12 1.93
CA LYS A 262 20.65 13.42 0.52
C LYS A 262 19.45 14.09 -0.17
N GLU A 263 18.24 13.67 0.15
CA GLU A 263 17.01 14.27 -0.38
C GLU A 263 16.80 15.70 0.15
N ASP A 264 17.04 15.93 1.44
CA ASP A 264 16.98 17.28 2.02
C ASP A 264 17.97 18.25 1.36
N LEU A 265 19.19 17.78 1.08
CA LEU A 265 20.19 18.56 0.33
C LEU A 265 19.75 18.85 -1.11
N ARG A 266 19.08 17.87 -1.76
CA ARG A 266 18.57 18.05 -3.12
C ARG A 266 17.45 19.08 -3.16
N ILE A 267 16.48 19.00 -2.26
CA ILE A 267 15.38 19.97 -2.14
C ILE A 267 15.92 21.36 -1.83
N ALA A 268 16.90 21.48 -0.92
CA ALA A 268 17.54 22.75 -0.62
C ALA A 268 18.26 23.35 -1.84
N ALA A 269 18.95 22.53 -2.64
CA ALA A 269 19.63 22.99 -3.86
C ALA A 269 18.64 23.41 -4.96
N GLU A 270 17.51 22.72 -5.11
CA GLU A 270 16.44 23.06 -6.06
C GLU A 270 15.77 24.39 -5.66
N ALA A 271 15.47 24.59 -4.37
CA ALA A 271 14.90 25.85 -3.86
C ALA A 271 15.84 27.05 -4.04
N SER A 272 17.16 26.88 -3.88
CA SER A 272 18.13 27.95 -4.14
C SER A 272 18.18 28.34 -5.62
N ARG A 273 18.10 27.36 -6.54
CA ARG A 273 18.09 27.62 -7.99
C ARG A 273 16.80 28.32 -8.44
N GLU A 274 15.65 27.97 -7.87
CA GLU A 274 14.39 28.66 -8.14
C GLU A 274 14.45 30.12 -7.65
N ASN A 275 15.01 30.38 -6.46
CA ASN A 275 15.21 31.74 -5.98
C ASN A 275 16.19 32.55 -6.86
N GLU A 276 17.27 31.95 -7.34
CA GLU A 276 18.20 32.60 -8.27
C GLU A 276 17.55 32.91 -9.63
N ASN A 277 16.70 32.00 -10.14
CA ASN A 277 15.94 32.23 -11.37
C ASN A 277 14.88 33.33 -11.23
N LEU A 278 14.16 33.37 -10.09
CA LEU A 278 13.20 34.45 -9.80
C LEU A 278 13.91 35.80 -9.66
N GLN A 279 15.11 35.84 -9.07
CA GLN A 279 15.92 37.06 -9.03
C GLN A 279 16.48 37.46 -10.40
N ALA A 280 16.78 36.49 -11.28
CA ALA A 280 17.21 36.76 -12.65
C ALA A 280 16.08 37.32 -13.52
N GLU A 281 14.83 36.86 -13.33
CA GLU A 281 13.64 37.40 -14.02
C GLU A 281 13.27 38.82 -13.53
N ASP A 282 13.38 39.08 -12.21
CA ASP A 282 13.12 40.43 -11.65
C ASP A 282 14.18 41.46 -12.12
N ASN A 283 15.43 41.00 -12.31
CA ASN A 283 16.49 41.81 -12.91
C ASN A 283 16.33 42.01 -14.43
N PHE A 284 15.60 41.12 -15.11
CA PHE A 284 15.29 41.25 -16.55
C PHE A 284 14.19 42.30 -16.79
N CYS A 285 13.23 42.43 -15.87
CA CYS A 285 12.20 43.47 -15.93
C CYS A 285 12.70 44.90 -15.62
N GLN A 286 13.92 45.07 -15.10
CA GLN A 286 14.52 46.38 -14.87
C GLN A 286 15.47 46.86 -15.97
N SER A 287 15.78 46.02 -16.98
CA SER A 287 16.83 46.33 -17.97
C SER A 287 16.32 46.57 -19.40
N GLU A 288 15.00 46.57 -19.66
CA GLU A 288 14.45 46.91 -20.98
C GLU A 288 14.30 48.43 -21.19
N VAL A 289 15.42 49.15 -21.19
CA VAL A 289 15.59 50.37 -21.99
C VAL A 289 17.04 50.39 -22.48
N SER A 290 17.33 49.78 -23.64
CA SER A 290 18.18 50.35 -24.71
C SER A 290 18.46 49.33 -25.83
N GLU A 291 17.90 49.65 -27.00
CA GLU A 291 18.43 49.50 -28.36
C GLU A 291 18.84 48.13 -28.95
N ALA A 292 17.93 47.61 -29.80
CA ALA A 292 18.12 47.29 -31.21
C ALA A 292 19.50 46.82 -31.74
N SER A 293 19.56 45.60 -32.29
CA SER A 293 19.65 45.33 -33.75
C SER A 293 20.26 43.95 -34.10
N GLY A 294 19.62 43.24 -35.04
CA GLY A 294 20.28 42.34 -36.00
C GLY A 294 20.32 40.82 -35.72
N PRO A 295 20.37 39.94 -36.75
CA PRO A 295 19.30 38.94 -36.92
C PRO A 295 19.71 37.45 -37.07
N ARG A 296 18.68 36.61 -36.82
CA ARG A 296 18.32 35.25 -37.29
C ARG A 296 19.27 34.46 -38.20
N THR A 297 19.43 33.16 -37.88
CA THR A 297 19.49 32.07 -38.88
C THR A 297 18.89 30.76 -38.34
N GLU A 298 17.93 30.20 -39.09
CA GLU A 298 17.30 28.89 -38.97
C GLU A 298 18.13 27.80 -39.69
N VAL A 299 18.07 26.55 -39.23
CA VAL A 299 18.36 25.36 -40.06
C VAL A 299 17.47 24.18 -39.61
N GLU A 300 16.54 23.76 -40.48
CA GLU A 300 15.85 22.45 -40.48
C GLU A 300 16.77 21.36 -41.10
N THR A 301 16.61 20.04 -40.88
CA THR A 301 15.69 19.17 -41.68
C THR A 301 15.86 17.65 -41.34
N GLN A 302 14.72 16.95 -41.19
CA GLN A 302 14.33 15.53 -41.51
C GLN A 302 14.71 14.24 -40.72
N LEU A 303 13.65 13.62 -40.15
CA LEU A 303 13.00 12.29 -40.38
C LEU A 303 13.78 10.97 -40.60
N SER A 304 13.43 9.91 -39.83
CA SER A 304 13.09 8.55 -40.33
C SER A 304 12.37 7.67 -39.28
N VAL A 305 11.83 6.51 -39.72
CA VAL A 305 10.66 5.75 -39.23
C VAL A 305 11.02 4.37 -38.62
N GLY A 306 10.28 3.94 -37.60
CA GLY A 306 9.69 2.58 -37.44
C GLY A 306 10.47 1.44 -36.75
N ALA A 307 9.83 0.80 -35.74
CA ALA A 307 9.52 -0.65 -35.69
C ALA A 307 8.96 -1.10 -34.32
N GLU A 308 7.82 -1.78 -34.35
CA GLU A 308 7.21 -2.53 -33.24
C GLU A 308 7.92 -3.88 -33.01
N SER A 309 7.86 -4.40 -31.78
CA SER A 309 8.21 -5.79 -31.46
C SER A 309 7.35 -6.30 -30.31
N VAL A 310 6.50 -7.27 -30.65
CA VAL A 310 5.64 -8.09 -29.79
C VAL A 310 6.50 -9.19 -29.15
N THR A 311 6.32 -9.47 -27.85
CA THR A 311 6.80 -10.72 -27.26
C THR A 311 5.72 -11.42 -26.43
N SER A 312 5.69 -12.73 -26.66
CA SER A 312 4.66 -13.72 -26.41
C SER A 312 4.60 -14.25 -24.98
N PHE A 313 3.38 -14.58 -24.56
CA PHE A 313 3.05 -15.40 -23.39
C PHE A 313 3.47 -16.87 -23.60
N VAL A 314 4.05 -17.48 -22.56
CA VAL A 314 4.12 -18.94 -22.40
C VAL A 314 3.86 -19.29 -20.93
N ASP A 315 2.69 -19.87 -20.67
CA ASP A 315 2.27 -20.49 -19.40
C ASP A 315 2.93 -21.84 -19.21
N TYR A 316 3.35 -22.19 -17.97
CA TYR A 316 3.30 -23.56 -17.42
C TYR A 316 3.39 -23.55 -15.87
N PRO A 317 2.76 -24.54 -15.21
CA PRO A 317 2.25 -24.42 -13.83
C PRO A 317 3.34 -24.69 -12.79
N ASN A 318 3.20 -24.13 -11.58
CA ASN A 318 3.98 -24.65 -10.46
C ASN A 318 3.27 -24.60 -9.11
N VAL A 319 3.34 -25.76 -8.47
CA VAL A 319 2.78 -26.14 -7.17
C VAL A 319 3.44 -25.31 -6.06
N ALA A 320 2.63 -24.61 -5.27
CA ALA A 320 3.10 -23.79 -4.15
C ALA A 320 3.11 -24.60 -2.84
N THR A 321 4.29 -24.82 -2.28
CA THR A 321 4.46 -25.41 -0.94
C THR A 321 4.07 -24.41 0.13
N VAL A 322 3.12 -24.81 0.99
CA VAL A 322 2.53 -23.99 2.06
C VAL A 322 3.48 -23.91 3.26
N SER A 323 3.95 -22.71 3.61
CA SER A 323 4.55 -22.44 4.92
C SER A 323 3.46 -21.93 5.87
N ILE A 324 3.06 -22.76 6.83
CA ILE A 324 2.18 -22.40 7.94
C ILE A 324 2.99 -21.54 8.93
N TRP A 325 2.53 -20.34 9.22
CA TRP A 325 3.15 -19.46 10.22
C TRP A 325 2.54 -19.75 11.59
N THR A 326 3.39 -20.08 12.55
CA THR A 326 3.05 -20.17 13.96
C THR A 326 3.21 -18.82 14.64
N GLU A 327 2.13 -18.41 15.28
CA GLU A 327 1.98 -17.24 16.13
C GLU A 327 2.82 -17.43 17.41
N SER A 328 4.12 -17.13 17.37
CA SER A 328 4.94 -17.15 18.58
C SER A 328 6.14 -16.18 18.54
N SER A 329 5.95 -14.99 19.13
CA SER A 329 6.99 -14.28 19.90
C SER A 329 6.39 -13.04 20.58
N ASN A 330 6.02 -13.20 21.85
CA ASN A 330 5.37 -12.17 22.68
C ASN A 330 6.33 -11.13 23.27
N LEU A 331 7.33 -10.67 22.52
CA LEU A 331 8.10 -9.47 22.89
C LEU A 331 8.04 -8.46 21.74
N ARG A 332 6.88 -7.79 21.65
CA ARG A 332 6.72 -6.63 20.78
C ARG A 332 7.75 -5.57 21.17
N ARG A 333 8.36 -4.90 20.19
CA ARG A 333 9.33 -3.80 20.40
C ARG A 333 8.78 -2.67 21.27
N GLN A 334 7.45 -2.54 21.33
CA GLN A 334 6.72 -1.69 22.28
C GLN A 334 7.08 -1.98 23.76
N SER A 335 7.31 -3.24 24.15
CA SER A 335 7.76 -3.60 25.51
C SER A 335 9.20 -3.15 25.78
N LEU A 336 10.09 -3.29 24.80
CA LEU A 336 11.46 -2.78 24.86
C LEU A 336 11.51 -1.25 24.93
N ARG A 337 10.60 -0.56 24.23
CA ARG A 337 10.44 0.90 24.29
C ARG A 337 9.85 1.38 25.61
N ARG A 338 8.90 0.63 26.18
CA ARG A 338 8.28 0.94 27.49
C ARG A 338 9.28 0.76 28.63
N ASN A 339 10.03 -0.34 28.63
CA ASN A 339 11.04 -0.63 29.63
C ASN A 339 12.25 0.33 29.56
N ARG A 340 12.51 0.96 28.40
CA ARG A 340 13.53 2.01 28.26
C ARG A 340 13.09 3.41 28.71
N ARG A 341 11.79 3.62 28.97
CA ARG A 341 11.23 4.90 29.43
C ARG A 341 10.99 4.96 30.93
N GLU A 342 11.15 3.86 31.66
CA GLU A 342 11.14 3.88 33.12
C GLU A 342 12.51 4.35 33.60
N PRO A 343 12.61 5.46 34.37
CA PRO A 343 13.83 5.76 35.08
C PRO A 343 14.03 4.72 36.19
N GLU A 344 15.24 4.21 36.30
CA GLU A 344 15.74 3.39 37.39
C GLU A 344 15.33 4.01 38.74
N LEU A 345 14.46 3.30 39.46
CA LEU A 345 14.19 3.56 40.87
C LEU A 345 14.73 2.35 41.66
N GLU A 346 16.05 2.28 41.74
CA GLU A 346 16.79 1.59 42.80
C GLU A 346 17.38 2.71 43.69
N THR A 347 17.38 2.70 45.02
CA THR A 347 17.16 1.70 46.07
C THR A 347 17.01 2.46 47.39
N SER A 348 16.33 1.88 48.39
CA SER A 348 16.87 1.67 49.75
C SER A 348 15.75 1.38 50.76
N GLN A 349 15.72 0.14 51.26
CA GLN A 349 16.09 -0.18 52.64
C GLN A 349 15.64 -1.61 52.93
N ARG A 350 16.64 -2.45 53.19
CA ARG A 350 16.48 -3.77 53.77
C ARG A 350 16.95 -3.67 55.22
N ASP A 351 16.19 -4.34 56.08
CA ASP A 351 16.52 -4.87 57.40
C ASP A 351 16.66 -3.89 58.58
N GLU A 352 15.71 -3.96 59.52
CA GLU A 352 16.03 -4.42 60.88
C GLU A 352 14.79 -4.96 61.61
N GLU A 353 15.00 -6.10 62.27
CA GLU A 353 14.10 -6.81 63.17
C GLU A 353 13.49 -5.90 64.25
N ASN A 354 12.22 -6.12 64.57
CA ASN A 354 11.83 -6.29 65.97
C ASN A 354 10.51 -7.04 66.11
N ALA A 355 10.59 -8.09 66.91
CA ALA A 355 9.49 -8.89 67.42
C ALA A 355 8.56 -8.09 68.35
N LEU A 356 7.40 -8.68 68.68
CA LEU A 356 6.33 -8.25 69.58
C LEU A 356 5.31 -7.30 68.90
N GLN A 357 3.99 -7.53 68.89
CA GLN A 357 3.15 -8.21 69.87
C GLN A 357 1.81 -8.57 69.23
N VAL A 358 1.33 -9.76 69.60
CA VAL A 358 -0.05 -10.24 69.50
C VAL A 358 -1.03 -9.24 70.13
N SER A 359 -2.08 -8.85 69.39
CA SER A 359 -3.46 -8.55 69.85
C SER A 359 -4.21 -7.93 68.65
N LYS A 360 -5.43 -8.30 68.23
CA LYS A 360 -6.67 -8.61 68.96
C LYS A 360 -7.65 -9.30 67.98
N ARG A 361 -8.40 -10.30 68.50
CA ARG A 361 -9.87 -10.47 68.42
C ARG A 361 -10.55 -9.99 67.12
N ARG A 362 -11.17 -10.88 66.34
CA ARG A 362 -12.40 -11.62 66.65
C ARG A 362 -12.58 -12.80 65.72
#